data_AF-A0A1G2L6I9-F1
#
_entry.id   AF-A0A1G2L6I9-F1
#
_cell.length_a   1.000
_cell.length_b   1.000
_cell.length_c   1.000
_cell.angle_alpha   90.00
_cell.angle_beta   90.00
_cell.angle_gamma   90.00
#
_symmetry.space_group_name_H-M   'P 1'
#
loop_
_entity.id
_entity.type
_entity.pdbx_description
1 polymer ?
#
loop_
_entity_poly.entity_id
_entity_poly.type
_entity_poly.pdbx_seq_one_letter_code
_entity_poly.pdbx_strand_id
1 'polypeptide(L)'
;MDNKNNKQVYNIGPVSYIWHKIFVDNNIPAGGAVIEVAPGHEPKICHALSLLRFKGCLFLIEPDAVAAAHALSAYRRILPDACVWAIVKPLQDVRVGMDVPVGVDALVASHPFDDMVIAAILKRPSFFSEEMKERVIISASSHALYDTMRDGDYTVGTIKTVAVWKKCVSRLKPNLFIASQYPSRTLYLKKLLKRQSSGFAVLAQLKKFYKDFLVERDYPTFGFKGESRWWIVVDKRSSKLVPTGFSTLA
;
A
#
# COMPACT_ATOMS: atom_id res chain seq x y z
N MET A 1 12.40 27.00 -33.78
CA MET A 1 12.23 25.69 -33.12
C MET A 1 12.18 25.97 -31.62
N ASP A 2 11.00 26.29 -31.11
CA ASP A 2 10.83 26.63 -29.69
C ASP A 2 10.58 25.36 -28.90
N ASN A 3 11.64 24.89 -28.26
CA ASN A 3 11.62 23.75 -27.36
C ASN A 3 10.96 24.18 -26.03
N LYS A 4 9.64 24.34 -26.02
CA LYS A 4 8.88 24.53 -24.78
C LYS A 4 8.85 23.19 -24.04
N ASN A 5 9.81 23.01 -23.14
CA ASN A 5 9.73 22.07 -22.02
C ASN A 5 8.48 22.40 -21.20
N ASN A 6 7.33 21.89 -21.63
CA ASN A 6 6.12 21.81 -20.83
C ASN A 6 6.41 20.81 -19.70
N LYS A 7 7.02 21.29 -18.61
CA LYS A 7 6.89 20.61 -17.32
C LYS A 7 5.42 20.66 -16.97
N GLN A 8 4.68 19.63 -17.35
CA GLN A 8 3.30 19.42 -16.94
C GLN A 8 3.32 19.39 -15.40
N VAL A 9 2.90 20.48 -14.77
CA VAL A 9 2.81 20.55 -13.31
C VAL A 9 1.65 19.66 -12.91
N TYR A 10 1.95 18.46 -12.44
CA TYR A 10 0.96 17.58 -11.84
C TYR A 10 0.39 18.26 -10.61
N ASN A 11 -0.94 18.31 -10.49
CA ASN A 11 -1.57 18.76 -9.26
C ASN A 11 -1.35 17.69 -8.18
N ILE A 12 -0.38 17.93 -7.30
CA ILE A 12 -0.03 17.02 -6.21
C ILE A 12 -1.05 17.21 -5.08
N GLY A 13 -1.81 16.15 -4.78
CA GLY A 13 -2.81 16.18 -3.73
C GLY A 13 -2.21 16.21 -2.32
N PRO A 14 -2.94 16.66 -1.29
CA PRO A 14 -2.46 16.73 0.09
C PRO A 14 -1.95 15.38 0.65
N VAL A 15 -2.54 14.26 0.22
CA VAL A 15 -2.14 12.91 0.65
C VAL A 15 -0.68 12.62 0.28
N SER A 16 -0.26 13.05 -0.92
CA SER A 16 1.08 12.83 -1.42
C SER A 16 2.13 13.61 -0.63
N TYR A 17 1.79 14.80 -0.11
CA TYR A 17 2.69 15.56 0.77
C TYR A 17 2.90 14.88 2.12
N ILE A 18 1.87 14.21 2.66
CA ILE A 18 2.00 13.41 3.88
C ILE A 18 2.93 12.23 3.63
N TRP A 19 2.72 11.50 2.53
CA TRP A 19 3.61 10.41 2.12
C TRP A 19 5.05 10.87 1.89
N HIS A 20 5.24 12.02 1.26
CA HIS A 20 6.56 12.61 1.08
C HIS A 20 7.23 12.88 2.43
N LYS A 21 6.52 13.48 3.39
CA LYS A 21 7.04 13.67 4.75
C LYS A 21 7.41 12.34 5.41
N ILE A 22 6.55 11.32 5.31
CA ILE A 22 6.84 9.98 5.83
C ILE A 22 8.13 9.43 5.22
N PHE A 23 8.32 9.60 3.91
CA PHE A 23 9.51 9.10 3.23
C PHE A 23 10.78 9.85 3.63
N VAL A 24 10.74 11.18 3.75
CA VAL A 24 11.86 12.00 4.27
C VAL A 24 12.21 11.56 5.69
N ASP A 25 11.21 11.49 6.56
CA ASP A 25 11.36 11.18 7.98
C ASP A 25 11.94 9.77 8.23
N ASN A 26 11.72 8.85 7.28
CA ASN A 26 12.23 7.48 7.32
C ASN A 26 13.42 7.23 6.39
N ASN A 27 14.02 8.27 5.79
CA ASN A 27 15.19 8.16 4.93
C ASN A 27 15.00 7.13 3.80
N ILE A 28 13.92 7.23 3.04
CA ILE A 28 13.75 6.44 1.81
C ILE A 28 14.79 6.90 0.79
N PRO A 29 15.65 6.01 0.29
CA PRO A 29 16.69 6.39 -0.66
C PRO A 29 16.09 6.73 -2.03
N ALA A 30 16.47 7.89 -2.59
CA ALA A 30 16.03 8.33 -3.91
C ALA A 30 16.46 7.38 -5.05
N GLY A 31 17.53 6.59 -4.86
CA GLY A 31 18.02 5.61 -5.84
C GLY A 31 17.74 4.15 -5.47
N GLY A 32 16.91 3.88 -4.46
CA GLY A 32 16.69 2.53 -3.94
C GLY A 32 15.66 1.69 -4.70
N ALA A 33 15.31 0.54 -4.14
CA ALA A 33 14.24 -0.33 -4.61
C ALA A 33 13.00 -0.18 -3.71
N VAL A 34 11.88 0.23 -4.29
CA VAL A 34 10.58 0.39 -3.62
C VAL A 34 9.56 -0.53 -4.25
N ILE A 35 8.75 -1.18 -3.42
CA ILE A 35 7.57 -1.94 -3.86
C ILE A 35 6.34 -1.20 -3.37
N GLU A 36 5.43 -0.88 -4.27
CA GLU A 36 4.10 -0.38 -3.93
C GLU A 36 3.05 -1.47 -4.16
N VAL A 37 2.19 -1.70 -3.17
CA VAL A 37 1.05 -2.63 -3.26
C VAL A 37 -0.23 -1.84 -3.45
N ALA A 38 -1.05 -2.28 -4.42
CA ALA A 38 -2.35 -1.70 -4.75
C ALA A 38 -2.27 -0.17 -5.03
N PRO A 39 -1.47 0.27 -6.03
CA PRO A 39 -1.38 1.68 -6.39
C PRO A 39 -2.72 2.26 -6.89
N GLY A 40 -3.61 1.42 -7.44
CA GLY A 40 -4.89 1.84 -7.98
C GLY A 40 -4.76 2.91 -9.07
N HIS A 41 -5.74 3.81 -9.15
CA HIS A 41 -5.78 4.87 -10.17
C HIS A 41 -5.23 6.22 -9.71
N GLU A 42 -5.08 6.44 -8.40
CA GLU A 42 -4.59 7.72 -7.86
C GLU A 42 -3.12 7.60 -7.47
N PRO A 43 -2.18 8.28 -8.17
CA PRO A 43 -0.74 8.08 -8.01
C PRO A 43 -0.16 8.80 -6.77
N LYS A 44 -0.72 8.55 -5.59
CA LYS A 44 -0.39 9.24 -4.34
C LYS A 44 1.08 9.05 -3.96
N ILE A 45 1.53 7.79 -3.95
CA ILE A 45 2.91 7.38 -3.65
C ILE A 45 3.85 7.86 -4.75
N CYS A 46 3.47 7.76 -6.03
CA CYS A 46 4.28 8.28 -7.14
C CYS A 46 4.61 9.76 -6.97
N HIS A 47 3.60 10.59 -6.69
CA HIS A 47 3.81 12.01 -6.45
C HIS A 47 4.68 12.27 -5.22
N ALA A 48 4.55 11.46 -4.17
CA ALA A 48 5.44 11.57 -3.01
C ALA A 48 6.91 11.23 -3.36
N LEU A 49 7.13 10.20 -4.17
CA LEU A 49 8.44 9.82 -4.68
C LEU A 49 9.02 10.86 -5.65
N SER A 50 8.18 11.54 -6.45
CA SER A 50 8.65 12.58 -7.37
C SER A 50 9.16 13.81 -6.63
N LEU A 51 8.54 14.16 -5.49
CA LEU A 51 9.04 15.20 -4.58
C LEU A 51 10.42 14.85 -3.99
N LEU A 52 10.73 13.56 -3.79
CA LEU A 52 12.07 13.09 -3.41
C LEU A 52 13.07 13.04 -4.57
N ARG A 53 12.64 13.36 -5.80
CA ARG A 53 13.44 13.15 -7.03
C ARG A 53 13.90 11.70 -7.16
N PHE A 54 12.99 10.76 -6.85
CA PHE A 54 13.26 9.34 -6.94
C PHE A 54 13.63 8.93 -8.37
N LYS A 55 14.73 8.19 -8.50
CA LYS A 55 15.35 7.69 -9.74
C LYS A 55 15.75 6.21 -9.62
N GLY A 56 15.20 5.52 -8.62
CA GLY A 56 15.50 4.13 -8.32
C GLY A 56 14.59 3.16 -9.07
N CYS A 57 14.43 1.98 -8.49
CA CYS A 57 13.59 0.89 -8.98
C CYS A 57 12.24 0.87 -8.25
N LEU A 58 11.14 0.83 -8.98
CA LEU A 58 9.79 0.80 -8.43
C LEU A 58 8.97 -0.35 -9.01
N PHE A 59 8.51 -1.24 -8.14
CA PHE A 59 7.68 -2.39 -8.50
C PHE A 59 6.25 -2.18 -8.01
N LEU A 60 5.29 -2.21 -8.93
CA LEU A 60 3.88 -2.01 -8.65
C LEU A 60 3.17 -3.36 -8.62
N ILE A 61 2.67 -3.80 -7.47
CA ILE A 61 1.88 -5.04 -7.35
C ILE A 61 0.40 -4.67 -7.41
N GLU A 62 -0.27 -5.08 -8.48
CA GLU A 62 -1.67 -4.73 -8.75
C GLU A 62 -2.36 -5.90 -9.48
N PRO A 63 -3.31 -6.62 -8.84
CA PRO A 63 -3.98 -7.76 -9.48
C PRO A 63 -4.86 -7.38 -10.67
N ASP A 64 -5.35 -6.14 -10.76
CA ASP A 64 -6.15 -5.72 -11.90
C ASP A 64 -5.28 -5.18 -13.06
N ALA A 65 -5.35 -5.83 -14.21
CA ALA A 65 -4.51 -5.48 -15.36
C ALA A 65 -4.76 -4.04 -15.87
N VAL A 66 -5.98 -3.54 -15.76
CA VAL A 66 -6.34 -2.18 -16.22
C VAL A 66 -5.77 -1.12 -15.29
N ALA A 67 -5.96 -1.28 -13.98
CA ALA A 67 -5.36 -0.43 -12.95
C ALA A 67 -3.83 -0.49 -13.01
N ALA A 68 -3.24 -1.68 -13.18
CA ALA A 68 -1.79 -1.86 -13.31
C ALA A 68 -1.23 -1.10 -14.53
N ALA A 69 -1.88 -1.22 -15.69
CA ALA A 69 -1.47 -0.50 -16.90
C ALA A 69 -1.62 1.03 -16.75
N HIS A 70 -2.71 1.47 -16.13
CA HIS A 70 -2.95 2.88 -15.83
C HIS A 70 -1.87 3.44 -14.89
N ALA A 71 -1.62 2.77 -13.76
CA ALA A 71 -0.59 3.13 -12.81
C ALA A 71 0.80 3.16 -13.46
N LEU A 72 1.17 2.11 -14.22
CA LEU A 72 2.46 2.05 -14.90
C LEU A 72 2.67 3.22 -15.86
N SER A 73 1.66 3.55 -16.67
CA SER A 73 1.71 4.67 -17.60
C SER A 73 1.85 6.02 -16.87
N ALA A 74 1.03 6.25 -15.85
CA ALA A 74 1.11 7.47 -15.04
C ALA A 74 2.48 7.60 -14.36
N TYR A 75 2.99 6.51 -13.79
CA TYR A 75 4.23 6.51 -13.01
C TYR A 75 5.45 6.77 -13.90
N ARG A 76 5.53 6.15 -15.08
CA ARG A 76 6.63 6.42 -16.04
C ARG A 76 6.67 7.87 -16.52
N ARG A 77 5.50 8.52 -16.58
CA ARG A 77 5.39 9.93 -16.97
C ARG A 77 5.77 10.89 -15.83
N ILE A 78 5.48 10.52 -14.58
CA ILE A 78 5.79 11.34 -13.39
C ILE A 78 7.24 11.15 -12.93
N LEU A 79 7.79 9.94 -13.07
CA LEU A 79 9.13 9.54 -12.66
C LEU A 79 9.94 9.05 -13.89
N PRO A 80 10.29 9.94 -14.83
CA PRO A 80 10.95 9.54 -16.08
C PRO A 80 12.33 8.90 -15.88
N ASP A 81 13.01 9.25 -14.79
CA ASP A 81 14.36 8.75 -14.47
C ASP A 81 14.35 7.48 -13.60
N ALA A 82 13.16 6.99 -13.20
CA ALA A 82 13.02 5.77 -12.42
C ALA A 82 12.72 4.55 -13.31
N CYS A 83 13.19 3.38 -12.91
CA CYS A 83 12.77 2.13 -13.53
C CYS A 83 11.46 1.65 -12.89
N VAL A 84 10.38 1.56 -13.67
CA VAL A 84 9.05 1.18 -13.16
C VAL A 84 8.55 -0.10 -13.84
N TRP A 85 8.19 -1.10 -13.02
CA TRP A 85 7.63 -2.39 -13.44
C TRP A 85 6.26 -2.62 -12.80
N ALA A 86 5.34 -3.18 -13.57
CA ALA A 86 4.04 -3.64 -13.06
C ALA A 86 4.02 -5.16 -12.95
N ILE A 87 3.59 -5.67 -11.80
CA ILE A 87 3.44 -7.08 -11.46
C ILE A 87 1.94 -7.33 -11.32
N VAL A 88 1.35 -7.84 -12.41
CA VAL A 88 -0.10 -8.07 -12.50
C VAL A 88 -0.48 -9.37 -11.80
N LYS A 89 -0.42 -9.36 -10.46
CA LYS A 89 -0.69 -10.51 -9.58
C LYS A 89 -1.25 -10.02 -8.26
N PRO A 90 -2.10 -10.81 -7.59
CA PRO A 90 -2.46 -10.53 -6.22
C PRO A 90 -1.27 -10.79 -5.29
N LEU A 91 -1.22 -10.08 -4.16
CA LEU A 91 -0.05 -10.07 -3.26
C LEU A 91 0.36 -11.47 -2.80
N GLN A 92 -0.60 -12.38 -2.58
CA GLN A 92 -0.33 -13.75 -2.13
C GLN A 92 0.40 -14.63 -3.16
N ASP A 93 0.33 -14.26 -4.45
CA ASP A 93 0.86 -15.06 -5.58
C ASP A 93 2.19 -14.48 -6.12
N VAL A 94 2.64 -13.35 -5.58
CA VAL A 94 3.92 -12.74 -5.94
C VAL A 94 5.08 -13.64 -5.51
N ARG A 95 5.93 -14.00 -6.46
CA ARG A 95 7.14 -14.82 -6.24
C ARG A 95 8.34 -13.91 -6.04
N VAL A 96 8.74 -13.79 -4.77
CA VAL A 96 9.94 -13.05 -4.38
C VAL A 96 11.21 -13.73 -4.95
N GLY A 97 12.11 -12.94 -5.53
CA GLY A 97 13.30 -13.39 -6.25
C GLY A 97 13.08 -13.61 -7.76
N MET A 98 11.81 -13.64 -8.21
CA MET A 98 11.46 -13.78 -9.63
C MET A 98 10.67 -12.58 -10.14
N ASP A 99 9.53 -12.30 -9.50
CA ASP A 99 8.63 -11.21 -9.90
C ASP A 99 9.08 -9.87 -9.30
N VAL A 100 9.70 -9.92 -8.10
CA VAL A 100 10.23 -8.76 -7.36
C VAL A 100 11.51 -9.15 -6.61
N PRO A 101 12.46 -8.23 -6.37
CA PRO A 101 13.70 -8.55 -5.67
C PRO A 101 13.48 -8.86 -4.17
N VAL A 102 14.41 -9.63 -3.59
CA VAL A 102 14.56 -9.80 -2.14
C VAL A 102 15.34 -8.60 -1.60
N GLY A 103 15.01 -8.12 -0.40
CA GLY A 103 15.80 -7.09 0.30
C GLY A 103 15.62 -5.71 -0.31
N VAL A 104 14.37 -5.25 -0.41
CA VAL A 104 14.05 -3.91 -0.92
C VAL A 104 14.17 -2.84 0.16
N ASP A 105 14.37 -1.59 -0.24
CA ASP A 105 14.45 -0.47 0.70
C ASP A 105 13.12 -0.17 1.37
N ALA A 106 12.02 -0.29 0.62
CA ALA A 106 10.70 -0.09 1.18
C ALA A 106 9.61 -0.93 0.51
N LEU A 107 8.69 -1.44 1.34
CA LEU A 107 7.38 -1.90 0.94
C LEU A 107 6.35 -0.86 1.40
N VAL A 108 5.63 -0.27 0.46
CA VAL A 108 4.67 0.81 0.72
C VAL A 108 3.28 0.46 0.24
N ALA A 109 2.24 0.93 0.94
CA ALA A 109 0.86 0.79 0.47
C ALA A 109 -0.08 1.86 1.05
N SER A 110 -0.87 2.48 0.20
CA SER A 110 -1.82 3.52 0.60
C SER A 110 -3.24 2.98 0.64
N HIS A 111 -3.76 2.74 1.85
CA HIS A 111 -5.13 2.29 2.08
C HIS A 111 -5.50 0.95 1.39
N PRO A 112 -4.70 -0.13 1.52
CA PRO A 112 -4.97 -1.37 0.79
C PRO A 112 -5.90 -2.36 1.53
N PHE A 113 -6.09 -2.21 2.85
CA PHE A 113 -6.45 -3.37 3.67
C PHE A 113 -7.92 -3.75 3.60
N ASP A 114 -8.81 -2.77 3.67
CA ASP A 114 -10.27 -3.02 3.58
C ASP A 114 -10.64 -3.64 2.24
N ASP A 115 -10.03 -3.17 1.16
CA ASP A 115 -10.15 -3.77 -0.17
C ASP A 115 -9.66 -5.23 -0.15
N MET A 116 -8.45 -5.49 0.35
CA MET A 116 -7.94 -6.86 0.42
C MET A 116 -8.81 -7.79 1.28
N VAL A 117 -9.42 -7.28 2.37
CA VAL A 117 -10.38 -8.05 3.18
C VAL A 117 -11.59 -8.46 2.35
N ILE A 118 -12.22 -7.52 1.64
CA ILE A 118 -13.38 -7.80 0.81
C ILE A 118 -13.02 -8.78 -0.32
N ALA A 119 -11.87 -8.60 -0.99
CA ALA A 119 -11.39 -9.55 -2.00
C ALA A 119 -11.18 -10.96 -1.42
N ALA A 120 -10.71 -11.07 -0.17
CA ALA A 120 -10.51 -12.34 0.51
C ALA A 120 -11.83 -13.04 0.90
N ILE A 121 -12.86 -12.27 1.24
CA ILE A 121 -14.23 -12.78 1.49
C ILE A 121 -14.81 -13.33 0.19
N LEU A 122 -14.77 -12.53 -0.87
CA LEU A 122 -15.35 -12.85 -2.17
C LEU A 122 -14.55 -13.87 -2.98
N LYS A 123 -13.29 -14.13 -2.59
CA LYS A 123 -12.30 -14.89 -3.37
C LYS A 123 -12.10 -14.29 -4.78
N ARG A 124 -12.14 -12.96 -4.87
CA ARG A 124 -12.00 -12.19 -6.12
C ARG A 124 -10.94 -11.11 -5.96
N PRO A 125 -9.67 -11.38 -6.33
CA PRO A 125 -8.58 -10.45 -6.10
C PRO A 125 -8.68 -9.13 -6.88
N SER A 126 -9.41 -9.10 -8.00
CA SER A 126 -9.57 -7.91 -8.87
C SER A 126 -10.91 -7.19 -8.69
N PHE A 127 -11.67 -7.50 -7.64
CA PHE A 127 -13.05 -7.04 -7.44
C PHE A 127 -13.24 -5.51 -7.45
N PHE A 128 -12.27 -4.73 -6.97
CA PHE A 128 -12.42 -3.26 -6.85
C PHE A 128 -12.38 -2.53 -8.18
N SER A 129 -11.69 -3.07 -9.18
CA SER A 129 -11.73 -2.51 -10.53
C SER A 129 -13.06 -2.79 -11.23
N GLU A 130 -13.78 -3.84 -10.83
CA GLU A 130 -15.16 -4.09 -11.27
C GLU A 130 -16.10 -3.00 -10.70
N GLU A 131 -15.92 -2.62 -9.43
CA GLU A 131 -16.69 -1.54 -8.76
C GLU A 131 -16.39 -0.15 -9.39
N MET A 132 -15.14 0.12 -9.78
CA MET A 132 -14.73 1.40 -10.42
C MET A 132 -15.31 1.60 -11.82
N LYS A 133 -15.55 0.54 -12.60
CA LYS A 133 -16.13 0.64 -13.96
C LYS A 133 -17.54 1.24 -13.97
N GLU A 134 -18.25 1.20 -12.84
CA GLU A 134 -19.60 1.72 -12.70
C GLU A 134 -19.66 3.21 -12.28
N ARG A 135 -18.51 3.89 -12.11
CA ARG A 135 -18.33 5.32 -11.76
C ARG A 135 -19.19 5.82 -10.58
N VAL A 136 -18.54 6.16 -9.46
CA VAL A 136 -19.07 6.99 -8.34
C VAL A 136 -20.22 6.36 -7.53
N ILE A 137 -20.88 5.34 -8.06
CA ILE A 137 -22.00 4.64 -7.43
C ILE A 137 -21.54 3.20 -7.16
N ILE A 138 -21.33 2.87 -5.89
CA ILE A 138 -21.41 1.47 -5.44
C ILE A 138 -22.79 1.00 -5.92
N SER A 139 -22.81 0.12 -6.92
CA SER A 139 -24.06 -0.34 -7.52
C SER A 139 -24.98 -0.95 -6.47
N ALA A 140 -26.28 -0.96 -6.76
CA ALA A 140 -27.24 -1.69 -5.94
C ALA A 140 -26.83 -3.17 -5.78
N SER A 141 -26.21 -3.77 -6.79
CA SER A 141 -25.61 -5.12 -6.74
C SER A 141 -24.42 -5.21 -5.78
N SER A 142 -23.53 -4.22 -5.77
CA SER A 142 -22.42 -4.16 -4.81
C SER A 142 -22.93 -3.96 -3.37
N HIS A 143 -23.95 -3.13 -3.17
CA HIS A 143 -24.61 -2.97 -1.87
C HIS A 143 -25.26 -4.26 -1.39
N ALA A 144 -26.07 -4.91 -2.25
CA ALA A 144 -26.68 -6.19 -1.93
C ALA A 144 -25.61 -7.25 -1.58
N LEU A 145 -24.47 -7.24 -2.27
CA LEU A 145 -23.36 -8.12 -1.97
C LEU A 145 -22.79 -7.85 -0.56
N TYR A 146 -22.56 -6.58 -0.20
CA TYR A 146 -22.08 -6.24 1.16
C TYR A 146 -23.10 -6.59 2.25
N ASP A 147 -24.39 -6.44 1.97
CA ASP A 147 -25.46 -6.75 2.92
C ASP A 147 -25.55 -8.26 3.21
N THR A 148 -25.07 -9.12 2.31
CA THR A 148 -24.95 -10.57 2.57
C THR A 148 -23.77 -10.95 3.46
N MET A 149 -22.79 -10.06 3.66
CA MET A 149 -21.59 -10.34 4.45
C MET A 149 -21.87 -10.22 5.95
N ARG A 150 -21.51 -11.27 6.69
CA ARG A 150 -21.67 -11.33 8.15
C ARG A 150 -20.34 -11.02 8.85
N ASP A 151 -20.40 -10.76 10.15
CA ASP A 151 -19.22 -10.42 10.95
C ASP A 151 -18.16 -11.55 10.94
N GLY A 152 -18.60 -12.80 10.84
CA GLY A 152 -17.71 -13.95 10.66
C GLY A 152 -16.93 -13.89 9.33
N ASP A 153 -17.55 -13.40 8.25
CA ASP A 153 -16.89 -13.27 6.95
C ASP A 153 -15.78 -12.21 7.02
N TYR A 154 -16.08 -11.04 7.61
CA TYR A 154 -15.08 -10.00 7.87
C TYR A 154 -13.92 -10.51 8.73
N THR A 155 -14.21 -11.29 9.78
CA THR A 155 -13.19 -11.89 10.65
C THR A 155 -12.25 -12.79 9.84
N VAL A 156 -12.80 -13.67 9.02
CA VAL A 156 -12.01 -14.56 8.14
C VAL A 156 -11.20 -13.76 7.13
N GLY A 157 -11.80 -12.74 6.50
CA GLY A 157 -11.11 -11.86 5.56
C GLY A 157 -9.94 -11.12 6.20
N THR A 158 -10.14 -10.54 7.39
CA THR A 158 -9.08 -9.89 8.17
C THR A 158 -7.93 -10.84 8.49
N ILE A 159 -8.21 -12.05 8.99
CA ILE A 159 -7.18 -13.05 9.31
C ILE A 159 -6.36 -13.41 8.06
N LYS A 160 -7.03 -13.65 6.92
CA LYS A 160 -6.36 -13.97 5.66
C LYS A 160 -5.48 -12.82 5.19
N THR A 161 -5.99 -11.59 5.19
CA THR A 161 -5.23 -10.41 4.78
C THR A 161 -3.99 -10.21 5.66
N VAL A 162 -4.12 -10.32 6.99
CA VAL A 162 -2.97 -10.25 7.91
C VAL A 162 -1.94 -11.34 7.58
N ALA A 163 -2.37 -12.58 7.34
CA ALA A 163 -1.47 -13.68 6.99
C ALA A 163 -0.71 -13.44 5.68
N VAL A 164 -1.39 -12.91 4.65
CA VAL A 164 -0.77 -12.54 3.37
C VAL A 164 0.31 -11.48 3.57
N TRP A 165 0.01 -10.41 4.30
CA TRP A 165 0.96 -9.33 4.59
C TRP A 165 2.18 -9.83 5.38
N LYS A 166 1.97 -10.60 6.45
CA LYS A 166 3.06 -11.19 7.24
C LYS A 166 3.98 -12.05 6.38
N LYS A 167 3.39 -12.92 5.55
CA LYS A 167 4.13 -13.79 4.62
C LYS A 167 4.90 -12.97 3.61
N CYS A 168 4.28 -11.97 2.99
CA CYS A 168 4.90 -11.09 2.02
C CYS A 168 6.12 -10.33 2.63
N VAL A 169 5.92 -9.64 3.75
CA VAL A 169 6.98 -8.89 4.45
C VAL A 169 8.12 -9.80 4.90
N SER A 170 7.81 -11.03 5.36
CA SER A 170 8.84 -12.00 5.78
C SER A 170 9.72 -12.47 4.61
N ARG A 171 9.13 -12.63 3.42
CA ARG A 171 9.83 -13.09 2.20
C ARG A 171 10.60 -11.97 1.54
N LEU A 172 9.97 -10.80 1.37
CA LEU A 172 10.57 -9.62 0.78
C LEU A 172 11.72 -9.08 1.62
N LYS A 173 11.67 -9.25 2.94
CA LYS A 173 12.64 -8.69 3.90
C LYS A 173 12.93 -7.19 3.63
N PRO A 174 11.89 -6.33 3.54
CA PRO A 174 12.13 -4.93 3.27
C PRO A 174 12.81 -4.26 4.47
N ASN A 175 13.66 -3.27 4.22
CA ASN A 175 14.25 -2.43 5.28
C ASN A 175 13.16 -1.63 5.99
N LEU A 176 12.20 -1.10 5.23
CA LEU A 176 11.02 -0.40 5.72
C LEU A 176 9.72 -1.04 5.24
N PHE A 177 8.74 -1.21 6.12
CA PHE A 177 7.36 -1.49 5.75
C PHE A 177 6.47 -0.35 6.22
N ILE A 178 5.83 0.34 5.26
CA ILE A 178 5.00 1.52 5.52
C ILE A 178 3.63 1.31 4.88
N ALA A 179 2.57 1.28 5.67
CA ALA A 179 1.23 1.22 5.12
C ALA A 179 0.26 2.11 5.87
N SER A 180 -0.82 2.50 5.21
CA SER A 180 -1.85 3.35 5.80
C SER A 180 -3.25 2.73 5.71
N GLN A 181 -4.08 3.10 6.67
CA GLN A 181 -5.53 2.98 6.62
C GLN A 181 -6.10 4.19 7.34
N TYR A 182 -6.78 5.06 6.61
CA TYR A 182 -7.44 6.25 7.15
C TYR A 182 -8.93 6.21 6.80
N PRO A 183 -9.79 7.00 7.46
CA PRO A 183 -11.22 6.99 7.17
C PRO A 183 -11.50 7.33 5.69
N SER A 184 -12.27 6.48 5.02
CA SER A 184 -12.70 6.70 3.65
C SER A 184 -14.00 7.48 3.64
N ARG A 185 -13.97 8.70 3.10
CA ARG A 185 -15.20 9.51 2.91
C ARG A 185 -16.24 8.75 2.09
N THR A 186 -15.80 8.01 1.07
CA THR A 186 -16.69 7.21 0.21
C THR A 186 -17.39 6.12 1.02
N LEU A 187 -16.65 5.33 1.80
CA LEU A 187 -17.25 4.25 2.61
C LEU A 187 -18.18 4.80 3.69
N TYR A 188 -17.82 5.93 4.31
CA TYR A 188 -18.67 6.62 5.28
C TYR A 188 -19.99 7.07 4.65
N LEU A 189 -19.95 7.81 3.53
CA LEU A 189 -21.14 8.30 2.84
C LEU A 189 -22.04 7.17 2.33
N LYS A 190 -21.45 6.01 2.03
CA LYS A 190 -22.14 4.80 1.58
C LYS A 190 -22.56 3.87 2.74
N LYS A 191 -22.36 4.28 4.00
CA LYS A 191 -22.72 3.49 5.20
C LYS A 191 -22.02 2.12 5.28
N LEU A 192 -20.86 1.95 4.63
CA LEU A 192 -20.07 0.72 4.64
C LEU A 192 -19.05 0.68 5.78
N LEU A 193 -19.50 0.97 7.00
CA LEU A 193 -18.63 1.10 8.18
C LEU A 193 -17.93 -0.20 8.56
N LYS A 194 -18.56 -1.36 8.32
CA LYS A 194 -17.95 -2.67 8.59
C LYS A 194 -16.72 -2.92 7.70
N ARG A 195 -16.83 -2.62 6.40
CA ARG A 195 -15.70 -2.67 5.44
C ARG A 195 -14.55 -1.81 5.92
N GLN A 196 -14.82 -0.53 6.23
CA GLN A 196 -13.81 0.38 6.74
C GLN A 196 -13.16 -0.14 8.05
N SER A 197 -13.96 -0.63 8.98
CA SER A 197 -13.48 -1.14 10.28
C SER A 197 -12.57 -2.36 10.11
N SER A 198 -12.84 -3.20 9.10
CA SER A 198 -12.02 -4.38 8.81
C SER A 198 -10.59 -4.03 8.37
N GLY A 199 -10.40 -2.94 7.61
CA GLY A 199 -9.07 -2.43 7.26
C GLY A 199 -8.28 -1.96 8.48
N PHE A 200 -8.94 -1.25 9.41
CA PHE A 200 -8.34 -0.86 10.69
C PHE A 200 -7.98 -2.07 11.56
N ALA A 201 -8.80 -3.13 11.54
CA ALA A 201 -8.51 -4.36 12.26
C ALA A 201 -7.25 -5.07 11.72
N VAL A 202 -7.04 -5.09 10.40
CA VAL A 202 -5.80 -5.59 9.79
C VAL A 202 -4.60 -4.76 10.27
N LEU A 203 -4.70 -3.43 10.18
CA LEU A 203 -3.62 -2.52 10.58
C LEU A 203 -3.24 -2.72 12.06
N ALA A 204 -4.21 -2.83 12.96
CA ALA A 204 -3.98 -3.07 14.38
C ALA A 204 -3.27 -4.40 14.65
N GLN A 205 -3.66 -5.48 13.96
CA GLN A 205 -3.01 -6.78 14.11
C GLN A 205 -1.57 -6.78 13.58
N LEU A 206 -1.31 -6.11 12.45
CA LEU A 206 0.04 -5.95 11.92
C LEU A 206 0.91 -5.13 12.88
N LYS A 207 0.40 -4.05 13.47
CA LYS A 207 1.11 -3.28 14.50
C LYS A 207 1.46 -4.14 15.71
N LYS A 208 0.50 -4.91 16.23
CA LYS A 208 0.75 -5.85 17.34
C LYS A 208 1.85 -6.85 17.00
N PHE A 209 1.87 -7.36 15.77
CA PHE A 209 2.89 -8.32 15.32
C PHE A 209 4.28 -7.70 15.17
N TYR A 210 4.37 -6.46 14.66
CA TYR A 210 5.65 -5.76 14.44
C TYR A 210 6.04 -4.80 15.56
N LYS A 211 5.44 -4.90 16.75
CA LYS A 211 5.58 -3.95 17.86
C LYS A 211 7.03 -3.55 18.16
N ASP A 212 7.97 -4.49 18.08
CA ASP A 212 9.38 -4.29 18.46
C ASP A 212 10.18 -3.54 17.37
N PHE A 213 9.57 -3.30 16.20
CA PHE A 213 10.15 -2.60 15.06
C PHE A 213 9.35 -1.36 14.68
N LEU A 214 8.31 -1.00 15.44
CA LEU A 214 7.46 0.15 15.14
C LEU A 214 8.22 1.45 15.35
N VAL A 215 8.04 2.37 14.41
CA VAL A 215 8.43 3.76 14.55
C VAL A 215 7.17 4.57 14.83
N GLU A 216 6.96 4.93 16.10
CA GLU A 216 5.80 5.74 16.49
C GLU A 216 6.05 7.22 16.20
N ARG A 217 5.28 7.76 15.24
CA ARG A 217 5.29 9.18 14.88
C ARG A 217 3.89 9.64 14.49
N ASP A 218 3.57 10.87 14.85
CA ASP A 218 2.34 11.53 14.42
C ASP A 218 2.58 12.22 13.07
N TYR A 219 1.97 11.68 12.01
CA TYR A 219 2.00 12.29 10.69
C TYR A 219 0.73 13.10 10.47
N PRO A 220 0.81 14.38 10.06
CA PRO A 220 -0.36 15.24 9.82
C PRO A 220 -1.37 14.58 8.88
N THR A 221 -2.67 14.76 9.13
CA THR A 221 -3.72 14.15 8.29
C THR A 221 -4.86 15.12 8.00
N PHE A 222 -5.02 15.57 6.74
CA PHE A 222 -6.21 16.25 6.19
C PHE A 222 -7.02 17.15 7.14
N GLY A 223 -6.38 18.11 7.82
CA GLY A 223 -7.08 19.06 8.71
C GLY A 223 -7.39 18.53 10.13
N PHE A 224 -6.97 17.31 10.45
CA PHE A 224 -6.96 16.74 11.79
C PHE A 224 -5.51 16.67 12.31
N LYS A 225 -5.33 16.76 13.65
CA LYS A 225 -4.05 16.38 14.28
C LYS A 225 -3.72 14.96 13.82
N GLY A 226 -2.50 14.77 13.33
CA GLY A 226 -2.03 13.52 12.75
C GLY A 226 -2.34 12.33 13.65
N GLU A 227 -3.01 11.31 13.12
CA GLU A 227 -3.42 10.16 13.92
C GLU A 227 -2.51 8.95 13.63
N SER A 228 -1.57 8.68 14.53
CA SER A 228 -0.64 7.54 14.44
C SER A 228 -1.35 6.19 14.25
N ARG A 229 -2.61 6.07 14.68
CA ARG A 229 -3.44 4.87 14.47
C ARG A 229 -3.59 4.50 12.99
N TRP A 230 -3.52 5.47 12.08
CA TRP A 230 -3.77 5.29 10.64
C TRP A 230 -2.55 4.81 9.84
N TRP A 231 -1.39 4.72 10.48
CA TRP A 231 -0.13 4.40 9.81
C TRP A 231 0.57 3.27 10.53
N ILE A 232 1.12 2.31 9.79
CA ILE A 232 2.15 1.41 10.30
C ILE A 232 3.46 1.79 9.63
N VAL A 233 4.48 2.04 10.44
CA VAL A 233 5.87 2.24 10.00
C VAL A 233 6.71 1.25 10.77
N VAL A 234 7.29 0.30 10.05
CA VAL A 234 8.18 -0.73 10.58
C VAL A 234 9.56 -0.49 10.00
N ASP A 235 10.54 -0.18 10.85
CA ASP A 235 11.93 0.00 10.45
C ASP A 235 12.78 -1.14 11.01
N LYS A 236 13.35 -1.95 10.11
CA LYS A 236 14.22 -3.06 10.51
C LYS A 236 15.70 -2.67 10.56
N ARG A 237 16.07 -1.49 10.05
CA ARG A 237 17.47 -1.00 10.10
C ARG A 237 17.87 -0.59 11.50
N SER A 238 16.90 -0.13 12.29
CA SER A 238 17.09 0.26 13.69
C SER A 238 17.34 -0.93 14.63
N SER A 239 17.11 -2.17 14.17
CA SER A 239 17.36 -3.39 14.94
C SER A 239 18.86 -3.75 15.01
N LYS A 240 19.67 -2.84 15.54
CA LYS A 240 20.91 -3.23 16.21
C LYS A 240 20.54 -3.87 17.55
N LEU A 241 20.10 -5.13 17.51
CA LEU A 241 20.13 -6.13 18.60
C LEU A 241 19.38 -7.39 18.12
N VAL A 242 20.03 -8.20 17.29
CA VAL A 242 19.84 -9.64 17.32
C VAL A 242 21.22 -10.23 17.55
N PRO A 243 21.51 -10.82 18.72
CA PRO A 243 22.72 -11.62 18.91
C PRO A 243 22.76 -12.70 17.83
N THR A 244 23.84 -12.74 17.08
CA THR A 244 24.24 -13.93 16.31
C THR A 244 24.36 -15.10 17.27
N GLY A 245 23.34 -15.95 17.29
CA GLY A 245 23.24 -16.99 18.30
C GLY A 245 22.23 -18.07 17.95
N PHE A 246 22.32 -18.63 16.75
CA PHE A 246 22.00 -20.05 16.59
C PHE A 246 23.21 -20.72 15.97
N SER A 247 24.07 -21.17 16.88
CA SER A 247 24.99 -22.28 16.71
C SER A 247 24.23 -23.43 16.06
N THR A 248 24.75 -23.90 14.93
CA THR A 248 24.73 -25.32 14.57
C THR A 248 24.94 -26.18 15.81
N LEU A 249 24.10 -27.19 16.03
CA LEU A 249 24.48 -28.45 16.68
C LEU A 249 23.31 -29.45 16.52
N ALA A 250 23.66 -30.61 15.95
CA ALA A 250 22.97 -31.90 15.87
C ALA A 250 21.63 -31.97 15.13
#